data_AF-A0A960P0Y0-F1
#
_entry.id   AF-A0A960P0Y0-F1
#
_cell.length_a   1.000
_cell.length_b   1.000
_cell.length_c   1.000
_cell.angle_alpha   90.00
_cell.angle_beta   90.00
_cell.angle_gamma   90.00
#
_symmetry.space_group_name_H-M   'P 1'
#
loop_
_entity.id
_entity.type
_entity.pdbx_description
1 polymer ?
#
loop_
_entity_poly.entity_id
_entity_poly.type
_entity_poly.pdbx_seq_one_letter_code
_entity_poly.pdbx_strand_id
1 'polypeptide(L)'
;MFFTISNTEIKTGELEEDLIESKAGALVSFSGLVRDMNEGQPVASLEYEVYTALATSEGQKILSEALESFDILDAGAVHRAGHLQLSDTAVWIGVTARHRGAAFKACRWIIDEIKHRLPVWKKEHYVHAPAMWVQCHHHDHLHWDQKTRSQYFEAQANLPEHFSLQPEQFADRRVLVVGAGGLGSPALLQLAAAGIGSLGICDPDQVSLNNLQRQSLYTTADIGKFKADAAAAWLSLRNPFLKTIIHKCYLDESNADDIICNYDLVLDCSDNLATTFLLNEYCYQQGIDYVSASIHQIDGQILVLPFSTYQGPGPCMACLWPEQAGGLSSAACSQTGVLASAVQILGHLEAGEALKLLQHRHKDHRSPCMLLYQFENSSLQRLSLHHRPNCPLDQPPEQQHQTNESRALAENAPGPAESPGDVHSGPVNISIAAISELDPLDWQIIDIREDAERSANETNWQHEHIPCSSFQNPARQSDWESRLEHSKKTLLVCTTAARSTVLAHYLRSNGFTRVYSLNGGLQGQRLTAQLLF
;
A
#
# COMPACT_ATOMS: atom_id res chain seq x y z
N MET A 1 -4.59 47.89 13.52
CA MET A 1 -3.54 46.86 13.63
C MET A 1 -2.27 47.42 14.24
N PHE A 2 -1.54 46.62 15.00
CA PHE A 2 -0.22 47.00 15.53
C PHE A 2 0.67 45.79 15.78
N PHE A 3 1.96 45.92 15.48
CA PHE A 3 2.98 44.96 15.91
C PHE A 3 4.08 45.71 16.68
N THR A 4 4.45 45.23 17.86
CA THR A 4 5.54 45.84 18.65
C THR A 4 6.44 44.79 19.32
N ILE A 5 7.69 45.20 19.57
CA ILE A 5 8.60 44.48 20.45
C ILE A 5 8.64 45.23 21.79
N SER A 6 8.32 44.53 22.87
CA SER A 6 8.38 45.06 24.23
C SER A 6 9.62 44.56 24.96
N ASN A 7 10.33 45.45 25.66
CA ASN A 7 11.40 45.07 26.59
C ASN A 7 10.90 44.94 28.03
N THR A 8 9.60 45.17 28.26
CA THR A 8 8.92 45.10 29.54
C THR A 8 7.78 44.09 29.49
N GLU A 9 7.15 43.85 30.64
CA GLU A 9 5.96 42.98 30.75
C GLU A 9 4.88 43.38 29.74
N ILE A 10 4.26 42.37 29.11
CA ILE A 10 3.14 42.55 28.18
C ILE A 10 1.86 42.61 29.00
N LYS A 11 1.24 43.79 29.03
CA LYS A 11 -0.06 43.99 29.69
C LYS A 11 -1.20 43.68 28.73
N THR A 12 -1.63 42.43 28.72
CA THR A 12 -2.62 41.95 27.74
C THR A 12 -3.97 42.68 27.82
N GLY A 13 -4.42 43.09 29.02
CA GLY A 13 -5.70 43.78 29.18
C GLY A 13 -5.77 45.14 28.46
N GLU A 14 -4.71 45.95 28.54
CA GLU A 14 -4.63 47.24 27.82
C GLU A 14 -4.65 47.01 26.30
N LEU A 15 -3.97 45.96 25.82
CA LEU A 15 -3.91 45.61 24.40
C LEU A 15 -5.22 45.06 23.85
N GLU A 16 -6.01 44.36 24.68
CA GLU A 16 -7.33 43.89 24.31
C GLU A 16 -8.32 45.05 24.17
N GLU A 17 -8.27 46.03 25.07
CA GLU A 17 -9.09 47.25 25.00
C GLU A 17 -8.85 48.04 23.71
N ASP A 18 -7.59 48.13 23.25
CA ASP A 18 -7.21 48.82 22.01
C ASP A 18 -7.80 48.17 20.74
N LEU A 19 -8.15 46.88 20.77
CA LEU A 19 -8.72 46.16 19.63
C LEU A 19 -10.25 46.08 19.65
N ILE A 20 -10.90 46.35 20.79
CA ILE A 20 -12.35 46.25 20.92
C ILE A 20 -13.04 47.38 20.14
N GLU A 21 -13.85 46.99 19.17
CA GLU A 21 -14.69 47.91 18.41
C GLU A 21 -16.15 47.46 18.36
N SER A 22 -17.07 48.43 18.19
CA SER A 22 -18.53 48.19 18.21
C SER A 22 -19.05 47.20 17.16
N LYS A 23 -18.27 46.93 16.10
CA LYS A 23 -18.61 46.00 15.02
C LYS A 23 -18.11 44.57 15.28
N ALA A 24 -17.25 44.37 16.29
CA ALA A 24 -16.70 43.07 16.61
C ALA A 24 -17.73 42.20 17.34
N GLY A 25 -18.02 41.03 16.78
CA GLY A 25 -18.80 39.97 17.42
C GLY A 25 -17.93 38.95 18.16
N ALA A 26 -16.62 39.04 18.03
CA ALA A 26 -15.64 38.22 18.73
C ALA A 26 -14.28 38.95 18.86
N LEU A 27 -13.64 38.76 20.02
CA LEU A 27 -12.22 39.00 20.25
C LEU A 27 -11.62 37.65 20.65
N VAL A 28 -10.54 37.24 19.99
CA VAL A 28 -9.75 36.06 20.35
C VAL A 28 -8.33 36.52 20.64
N SER A 29 -7.81 36.16 21.80
CA SER A 29 -6.42 36.41 22.17
C SER A 29 -5.66 35.10 22.43
N PHE A 30 -4.36 35.14 22.18
CA PHE A 30 -3.41 34.08 22.46
C PHE A 30 -2.23 34.65 23.24
N SER A 31 -1.83 33.96 24.31
CA SER A 31 -0.64 34.30 25.11
C SER A 31 0.30 33.09 25.17
N GLY A 32 1.52 33.26 24.66
CA GLY A 32 2.60 32.29 24.81
C GLY A 32 3.30 32.52 26.14
N LEU A 33 3.08 31.62 27.11
CA LEU A 33 3.65 31.72 28.46
C LEU A 33 4.95 30.93 28.59
N VAL A 34 5.85 31.42 29.45
CA VAL A 34 7.04 30.66 29.86
C VAL A 34 6.63 29.52 30.78
N ARG A 35 7.00 28.29 30.43
CA ARG A 35 6.71 27.07 31.19
C ARG A 35 7.95 26.54 31.91
N ASP A 36 7.72 25.76 32.96
CA ASP A 36 8.75 25.17 33.82
C ASP A 36 9.39 23.89 33.27
N MET A 37 8.87 23.33 32.17
CA MET A 37 9.36 22.10 31.55
C MET A 37 9.45 22.21 30.03
N ASN A 38 10.57 21.75 29.45
CA ASN A 38 10.74 21.59 28.00
C ASN A 38 11.48 20.28 27.68
N GLU A 39 10.91 19.44 26.82
CA GLU A 39 11.49 18.13 26.40
C GLU A 39 11.97 17.25 27.58
N GLY A 40 11.23 17.27 28.70
CA GLY A 40 11.57 16.52 29.91
C GLY A 40 12.64 17.16 30.80
N GLN A 41 13.11 18.37 30.48
CA GLN A 41 14.05 19.13 31.30
C GLN A 41 13.39 20.30 32.02
N PRO A 42 13.74 20.55 33.30
CA PRO A 42 13.25 21.69 34.06
C PRO A 42 13.91 23.00 33.59
N VAL A 43 13.08 23.97 33.20
CA VAL A 43 13.45 25.31 32.73
C VAL A 43 13.29 26.30 33.89
N ALA A 44 14.30 27.16 34.10
CA ALA A 44 14.28 28.22 35.11
C ALA A 44 13.82 29.56 34.53
N SER A 45 14.24 29.91 33.31
CA SER A 45 13.88 31.16 32.64
C SER A 45 14.13 31.09 31.13
N LEU A 46 13.61 32.09 30.41
CA LEU A 46 13.88 32.29 28.98
C LEU A 46 14.57 33.64 28.75
N GLU A 47 15.37 33.71 27.71
CA GLU A 47 15.94 34.96 27.21
C GLU A 47 15.71 35.05 25.70
N TYR A 48 15.14 36.17 25.25
CA TYR A 48 14.86 36.43 23.85
C TYR A 48 15.75 37.57 23.33
N GLU A 49 16.55 37.28 22.32
CA GLU A 49 17.28 38.31 21.56
C GLU A 49 16.54 38.59 20.25
N VAL A 50 16.48 39.86 19.86
CA VAL A 50 15.72 40.29 18.67
C VAL A 50 16.40 41.47 17.99
N TYR A 51 16.38 41.46 16.66
CA TYR A 51 16.69 42.65 15.87
C TYR A 51 15.43 43.47 15.65
N THR A 52 15.15 44.38 16.61
CA THR A 52 13.85 45.07 16.75
C THR A 52 13.31 45.70 15.47
N ALA A 53 14.14 46.38 14.68
CA ALA A 53 13.70 47.08 13.47
C ALA A 53 13.16 46.10 12.42
N LEU A 54 13.87 45.00 12.17
CA LEU A 54 13.45 43.98 11.22
C LEU A 54 12.25 43.17 11.73
N ALA A 55 12.27 42.78 13.01
CA ALA A 55 11.15 42.06 13.61
C ALA A 55 9.85 42.87 13.60
N THR A 56 9.94 44.18 13.84
CA THR A 56 8.77 45.07 13.78
C THR A 56 8.24 45.18 12.35
N SER A 57 9.14 45.37 11.37
CA SER A 57 8.74 45.43 9.96
C SER A 57 8.10 44.13 9.48
N GLU A 58 8.67 42.98 9.83
CA GLU A 58 8.14 41.68 9.41
C GLU A 58 6.83 41.34 10.12
N GLY A 59 6.72 41.62 11.42
CA GLY A 59 5.48 41.45 12.17
C GLY A 59 4.32 42.29 11.63
N GLN A 60 4.59 43.52 11.18
CA GLN A 60 3.58 44.34 10.51
C GLN A 60 3.10 43.72 9.19
N LYS A 61 3.99 43.10 8.40
CA LYS A 61 3.60 42.40 7.17
C LYS A 61 2.70 41.21 7.48
N ILE A 62 3.05 40.40 8.48
CA ILE A 62 2.22 39.26 8.91
C ILE A 62 0.81 39.73 9.27
N LEU A 63 0.66 40.79 10.06
CA LEU A 63 -0.67 41.30 10.42
C LEU A 63 -1.43 41.88 9.22
N SER A 64 -0.73 42.51 8.28
CA SER A 64 -1.35 43.01 7.04
C SER A 64 -1.88 41.86 6.18
N GLU A 65 -1.08 40.81 6.00
CA GLU A 65 -1.47 39.59 5.28
C GLU A 65 -2.66 38.89 5.96
N ALA A 66 -2.72 38.89 7.28
CA ALA A 66 -3.86 38.35 8.02
C ALA A 66 -5.16 39.14 7.76
N LEU A 67 -5.09 40.46 7.72
CA LEU A 67 -6.24 41.32 7.39
C LEU A 67 -6.73 41.12 5.95
N GLU A 68 -5.84 40.79 5.03
CA GLU A 68 -6.19 40.50 3.64
C GLU A 68 -6.76 39.08 3.46
N SER A 69 -6.27 38.11 4.24
CA SER A 69 -6.56 36.68 4.04
C SER A 69 -7.75 36.18 4.86
N PHE A 70 -8.13 36.86 5.92
CA PHE A 70 -9.21 36.45 6.81
C PHE A 70 -10.28 37.55 6.95
N ASP A 71 -11.54 37.15 7.15
CA ASP A 71 -12.65 38.07 7.44
C ASP A 71 -12.59 38.57 8.90
N ILE A 72 -11.56 39.34 9.20
CA ILE A 72 -11.27 39.95 10.50
C ILE A 72 -11.37 41.48 10.41
N LEU A 73 -11.57 42.12 11.55
CA LEU A 73 -11.75 43.57 11.66
C LEU A 73 -10.44 44.25 12.03
N ASP A 74 -9.75 43.73 13.04
CA ASP A 74 -8.43 44.19 13.42
C ASP A 74 -7.58 43.06 14.03
N ALA A 75 -6.26 43.26 14.06
CA ALA A 75 -5.29 42.36 14.68
C ALA A 75 -4.13 43.13 15.31
N GLY A 76 -3.67 42.66 16.47
CA GLY A 76 -2.52 43.19 17.19
C GLY A 76 -1.60 42.08 17.68
N ALA A 77 -0.30 42.32 17.74
CA ALA A 77 0.64 41.39 18.33
C ALA A 77 1.81 42.10 19.02
N VAL A 78 2.27 41.53 20.13
CA VAL A 78 3.42 42.02 20.89
C VAL A 78 4.33 40.85 21.22
N HIS A 79 5.62 40.97 20.93
CA HIS A 79 6.63 40.00 21.36
C HIS A 79 7.56 40.64 22.40
N ARG A 80 7.88 39.89 23.46
CA ARG A 80 8.78 40.34 24.52
C ARG A 80 10.22 39.96 24.20
N ALA A 81 11.15 40.88 24.47
CA ALA A 81 12.59 40.68 24.36
C ALA A 81 13.26 40.80 25.73
N GLY A 82 14.47 40.27 25.84
CA GLY A 82 15.22 40.19 27.09
C GLY A 82 14.86 38.97 27.92
N HIS A 83 15.08 39.07 29.23
CA HIS A 83 14.93 37.97 30.17
C HIS A 83 13.48 37.87 30.71
N LEU A 84 12.93 36.66 30.73
CA LEU A 84 11.57 36.32 31.14
C LEU A 84 11.58 35.24 32.21
N GLN A 85 10.76 35.42 33.24
CA GLN A 85 10.55 34.45 34.31
C GLN A 85 9.47 33.43 33.94
N LEU A 86 9.35 32.35 34.71
CA LEU A 86 8.24 31.40 34.57
C LEU A 86 6.89 32.12 34.67
N SER A 87 5.94 31.69 33.85
CA SER A 87 4.60 32.29 33.66
C SER A 87 4.56 33.67 33.01
N ASP A 88 5.71 34.29 32.70
CA ASP A 88 5.71 35.54 31.93
C ASP A 88 5.11 35.32 30.53
N THR A 89 4.42 36.33 30.00
CA THR A 89 3.97 36.34 28.60
C THR A 89 5.13 36.71 27.69
N ALA A 90 5.53 35.79 26.83
CA ALA A 90 6.57 35.97 25.83
C ALA A 90 6.04 36.59 24.54
N VAL A 91 4.83 36.21 24.15
CA VAL A 91 4.16 36.74 22.95
C VAL A 91 2.67 36.81 23.21
N TRP A 92 2.04 37.88 22.76
CA TRP A 92 0.60 38.06 22.78
C TRP A 92 0.10 38.42 21.40
N ILE A 93 -1.07 37.88 21.03
CA ILE A 93 -1.79 38.20 19.79
C ILE A 93 -3.25 38.41 20.13
N GLY A 94 -3.87 39.43 19.57
CA GLY A 94 -5.30 39.68 19.65
C GLY A 94 -5.89 39.87 18.25
N VAL A 95 -7.07 39.32 18.02
CA VAL A 95 -7.79 39.44 16.73
C VAL A 95 -9.27 39.67 16.99
N THR A 96 -9.84 40.69 16.36
CA THR A 96 -11.29 40.94 16.35
C THR A 96 -11.92 40.56 15.02
N ALA A 97 -13.14 40.04 15.06
CA ALA A 97 -13.90 39.70 13.87
C ALA A 97 -15.41 39.81 14.13
N ARG A 98 -16.22 39.82 13.06
CA ARG A 98 -17.69 39.73 13.19
C ARG A 98 -18.12 38.37 13.74
N HIS A 99 -17.38 37.31 13.40
CA HIS A 99 -17.67 35.95 13.81
C HIS A 99 -16.43 35.24 14.35
N ARG A 100 -16.60 34.50 15.45
CA ARG A 100 -15.51 33.78 16.15
C ARG A 100 -14.65 32.87 15.26
N GLY A 101 -15.24 32.28 14.22
CA GLY A 101 -14.54 31.33 13.35
C GLY A 101 -13.37 31.97 12.58
N ALA A 102 -13.55 33.20 12.09
CA ALA A 102 -12.48 33.93 11.41
C ALA A 102 -11.39 34.37 12.42
N ALA A 103 -11.80 34.86 13.60
CA ALA A 103 -10.87 35.28 14.65
C ALA A 103 -9.95 34.14 15.13
N PHE A 104 -10.48 32.94 15.37
CA PHE A 104 -9.66 31.78 15.76
C PHE A 104 -8.65 31.38 14.67
N LYS A 105 -9.10 31.33 13.41
CA LYS A 105 -8.23 30.96 12.27
C LYS A 105 -7.10 31.96 12.09
N ALA A 106 -7.41 33.26 12.10
CA ALA A 106 -6.42 34.31 11.96
C ALA A 106 -5.46 34.37 13.16
N CYS A 107 -5.96 34.28 14.39
CA CYS A 107 -5.12 34.30 15.60
C CYS A 107 -4.12 33.14 15.60
N ARG A 108 -4.57 31.93 15.20
CA ARG A 108 -3.70 30.77 15.04
C ARG A 108 -2.66 30.97 13.93
N TRP A 109 -3.09 31.47 12.78
CA TRP A 109 -2.20 31.71 11.65
C TRP A 109 -1.10 32.74 12.00
N ILE A 110 -1.46 33.84 12.68
CA ILE A 110 -0.50 34.89 13.09
C ILE A 110 0.58 34.33 14.03
N ILE A 111 0.24 33.51 15.04
CA ILE A 111 1.26 32.95 15.93
C ILE A 111 2.22 32.01 15.20
N ASP A 112 1.70 31.22 14.26
CA ASP A 112 2.51 30.29 13.49
C ASP A 112 3.48 31.06 12.57
N GLU A 113 3.00 32.11 11.90
CA GLU A 113 3.85 33.00 11.08
C GLU A 113 4.88 33.76 11.91
N ILE A 114 4.52 34.22 13.11
CA ILE A 114 5.47 34.90 13.99
C ILE A 114 6.62 33.96 14.36
N LYS A 115 6.31 32.70 14.69
CA LYS A 115 7.34 31.71 15.02
C LYS A 115 8.24 31.38 13.83
N HIS A 116 7.72 31.50 12.61
CA HIS A 116 8.44 31.16 11.39
C HIS A 116 9.30 32.30 10.85
N ARG A 117 8.76 33.52 10.79
CA ARG A 117 9.36 34.65 10.04
C ARG A 117 10.07 35.67 10.91
N LEU A 118 9.73 35.78 12.20
CA LEU A 118 10.36 36.82 13.02
C LEU A 118 11.82 36.45 13.35
N PRO A 119 12.76 37.39 13.18
CA PRO A 119 14.15 37.24 13.59
C PRO A 119 14.28 37.40 15.12
N VAL A 120 13.75 36.42 15.85
CA VAL A 120 13.76 36.33 17.31
C VAL A 120 14.43 35.02 17.71
N TRP A 121 15.46 35.10 18.55
CA TRP A 121 16.23 33.96 19.02
C TRP A 121 15.92 33.68 20.48
N LYS A 122 15.63 32.41 20.79
CA LYS A 122 15.27 31.94 22.13
C LYS A 122 16.45 31.21 22.77
N LYS A 123 16.78 31.59 24.00
CA LYS A 123 17.73 30.91 24.86
C LYS A 123 17.03 30.40 26.11
N GLU A 124 17.19 29.12 26.39
CA GLU A 124 16.62 28.44 27.56
C GLU A 124 17.68 28.33 28.65
N HIS A 125 17.32 28.75 29.86
CA HIS A 125 18.13 28.58 31.06
C HIS A 125 17.55 27.42 31.87
N TYR A 126 18.25 26.29 31.94
CA TYR A 126 17.80 25.10 32.66
C TYR A 126 18.27 25.08 34.12
N VAL A 127 17.56 24.35 34.98
CA VAL A 127 17.92 24.26 36.41
C VAL A 127 19.19 23.43 36.65
N HIS A 128 19.41 22.38 35.85
CA HIS A 128 20.49 21.41 36.03
C HIS A 128 21.41 21.25 34.81
N ALA A 129 21.24 22.10 33.80
CA ALA A 129 21.99 22.06 32.55
C ALA A 129 22.44 23.48 32.16
N PRO A 130 23.54 23.63 31.41
CA PRO A 130 23.98 24.93 30.92
C PRO A 130 22.90 25.56 30.03
N ALA A 131 22.83 26.89 30.04
CA ALA A 131 21.91 27.62 29.17
C ALA A 131 22.19 27.28 27.70
N MET A 132 21.15 26.89 26.96
CA MET A 132 21.28 26.53 25.56
C MET A 132 20.52 27.52 24.70
N TRP A 133 21.17 27.95 23.62
CA TRP A 133 20.45 28.50 22.48
C TRP A 133 19.59 27.39 21.93
N VAL A 134 18.28 27.52 22.11
CA VAL A 134 17.37 26.67 21.39
C VAL A 134 17.46 27.17 19.97
N GLN A 135 18.02 26.35 19.07
CA GLN A 135 17.70 26.54 17.68
C GLN A 135 16.18 26.50 17.64
N CYS A 136 15.56 27.67 17.42
CA CYS A 136 14.35 27.67 16.62
C CYS A 136 14.81 26.93 15.37
N HIS A 137 14.57 25.61 15.32
CA HIS A 137 14.44 24.94 14.06
C HIS A 137 13.64 25.94 13.25
N HIS A 138 14.21 26.42 12.15
CA HIS A 138 13.40 26.95 11.09
C HIS A 138 12.44 25.79 10.83
N HIS A 139 11.32 25.80 11.53
CA HIS A 139 10.18 25.06 11.12
C HIS A 139 9.79 25.86 9.91
N ASP A 140 10.40 25.55 8.76
CA ASP A 140 9.75 25.67 7.47
C ASP A 140 8.45 24.87 7.65
N HIS A 141 7.47 25.46 8.30
CA HIS A 141 6.14 24.95 8.36
C HIS A 141 5.63 25.23 6.96
N LEU A 142 5.94 24.32 6.02
CA LEU A 142 5.18 24.20 4.80
C LEU A 142 3.72 24.14 5.24
N HIS A 143 2.97 25.21 4.98
CA HIS A 143 1.54 25.22 5.21
C HIS A 143 0.92 24.33 4.15
N TRP A 144 0.28 23.25 4.59
CA TRP A 144 -0.35 22.27 3.72
C TRP A 144 -1.71 22.79 3.23
N ASP A 145 -1.65 23.70 2.26
CA ASP A 145 -2.79 24.31 1.58
C ASP A 145 -2.90 23.77 0.13
N GLN A 146 -3.79 24.36 -0.67
CA GLN A 146 -3.99 23.94 -2.05
C GLN A 146 -2.75 24.21 -2.93
N LYS A 147 -1.97 25.25 -2.64
CA LYS A 147 -0.78 25.61 -3.42
C LYS A 147 0.36 24.63 -3.15
N THR A 148 0.62 24.29 -1.89
CA THR A 148 1.61 23.26 -1.55
C THR A 148 1.16 21.87 -1.99
N ARG A 149 -0.15 21.61 -2.05
CA ARG A 149 -0.69 20.38 -2.68
C ARG A 149 -0.30 20.28 -4.13
N SER A 150 -0.56 21.33 -4.92
CA SER A 150 -0.20 21.34 -6.34
C SER A 150 1.31 21.19 -6.55
N GLN A 151 2.14 21.85 -5.73
CA GLN A 151 3.60 21.70 -5.78
C GLN A 151 4.07 20.28 -5.44
N TYR A 152 3.48 19.65 -4.42
CA TYR A 152 3.85 18.29 -4.00
C TYR A 152 3.65 17.25 -5.13
N PHE A 153 2.58 17.41 -5.92
CA PHE A 153 2.24 16.48 -7.01
C PHE A 153 2.66 16.98 -8.40
N GLU A 154 3.38 18.09 -8.50
CA GLU A 154 3.69 18.77 -9.77
C GLU A 154 4.38 17.84 -10.79
N ALA A 155 5.36 17.05 -10.34
CA ALA A 155 6.14 16.20 -11.24
C ALA A 155 5.27 15.14 -11.94
N GLN A 156 4.31 14.54 -11.23
CA GLN A 156 3.43 13.53 -11.81
C GLN A 156 2.26 14.15 -12.60
N ALA A 157 1.85 15.37 -12.24
CA ALA A 157 0.85 16.14 -12.97
C ALA A 157 1.38 16.61 -14.33
N ASN A 158 2.68 16.93 -14.43
CA ASN A 158 3.33 17.44 -15.65
C ASN A 158 3.69 16.35 -16.68
N LEU A 159 3.38 15.08 -16.42
CA LEU A 159 3.52 14.03 -17.42
C LEU A 159 2.54 14.25 -18.60
N PRO A 160 2.83 13.68 -19.79
CA PRO A 160 1.88 13.67 -20.90
C PRO A 160 0.50 13.17 -20.44
N GLU A 161 -0.58 13.68 -21.02
CA GLU A 161 -1.96 13.47 -20.53
C GLU A 161 -2.33 12.00 -20.26
N HIS A 162 -1.79 11.06 -21.03
CA HIS A 162 -2.02 9.62 -20.89
C HIS A 162 -1.25 8.95 -19.73
N PHE A 163 -0.24 9.61 -19.16
CA PHE A 163 0.53 9.17 -17.99
C PHE A 163 0.35 10.10 -16.78
N SER A 164 -0.37 11.21 -16.95
CA SER A 164 -0.54 12.24 -15.94
C SER A 164 -1.43 11.77 -14.78
N LEU A 165 -0.89 11.88 -13.56
CA LEU A 165 -1.62 11.62 -12.32
C LEU A 165 -2.03 12.95 -11.69
N GLN A 166 -3.25 13.39 -11.97
CA GLN A 166 -3.79 14.61 -11.38
C GLN A 166 -4.32 14.29 -9.97
N PRO A 167 -3.83 14.96 -8.91
CA PRO A 167 -4.17 14.63 -7.53
C PRO A 167 -5.66 14.81 -7.22
N GLU A 168 -6.42 15.59 -7.98
CA GLU A 168 -7.86 15.75 -7.87
C GLU A 168 -8.61 14.47 -8.27
N GLN A 169 -8.05 13.66 -9.17
CA GLN A 169 -8.68 12.41 -9.63
C GLN A 169 -8.67 11.32 -8.57
N PHE A 170 -7.71 11.41 -7.66
CA PHE A 170 -7.46 10.43 -6.62
C PHE A 170 -7.87 10.94 -5.22
N ALA A 171 -8.17 12.23 -5.09
CA ALA A 171 -8.49 12.89 -3.81
C ALA A 171 -9.70 12.30 -3.08
N ASP A 172 -10.68 11.78 -3.81
CA ASP A 172 -11.87 11.16 -3.24
C ASP A 172 -11.77 9.63 -3.19
N ARG A 173 -10.68 9.06 -3.70
CA ARG A 173 -10.50 7.61 -3.79
C ARG A 173 -10.07 7.02 -2.46
N ARG A 174 -10.62 5.84 -2.17
CA ARG A 174 -10.36 5.06 -0.96
C ARG A 174 -9.81 3.71 -1.35
N VAL A 175 -8.57 3.42 -0.96
CA VAL A 175 -7.91 2.14 -1.25
C VAL A 175 -7.61 1.41 0.05
N LEU A 176 -7.97 0.13 0.13
CA LEU A 176 -7.61 -0.75 1.23
C LEU A 176 -6.35 -1.52 0.87
N VAL A 177 -5.35 -1.51 1.76
CA VAL A 177 -4.16 -2.37 1.66
C VAL A 177 -4.21 -3.37 2.81
N VAL A 178 -4.30 -4.66 2.48
CA VAL A 178 -4.30 -5.75 3.45
C VAL A 178 -2.91 -6.36 3.52
N GLY A 179 -2.27 -6.22 4.69
CA GLY A 179 -0.86 -6.52 4.91
C GLY A 179 0.01 -5.28 4.68
N ALA A 180 0.62 -4.76 5.75
CA ALA A 180 1.60 -3.67 5.73
C ALA A 180 3.03 -4.24 5.80
N GLY A 181 3.25 -5.40 5.15
CA GLY A 181 4.48 -6.18 5.15
C GLY A 181 5.47 -5.78 4.05
N GLY A 182 6.14 -6.77 3.47
CA GLY A 182 7.16 -6.54 2.43
C GLY A 182 6.60 -6.01 1.11
N LEU A 183 5.40 -6.47 0.72
CA LEU A 183 4.65 -5.97 -0.44
C LEU A 183 3.90 -4.68 -0.08
N GLY A 184 3.22 -4.68 1.06
CA GLY A 184 2.40 -3.55 1.50
C GLY A 184 3.18 -2.28 1.78
N SER A 185 4.40 -2.38 2.32
CA SER A 185 5.24 -1.21 2.60
C SER A 185 5.46 -0.32 1.37
N PRO A 186 6.07 -0.81 0.28
CA PRO A 186 6.23 -0.04 -0.95
C PRO A 186 4.89 0.31 -1.62
N ALA A 187 3.87 -0.54 -1.54
CA ALA A 187 2.56 -0.22 -2.11
C ALA A 187 1.92 1.01 -1.44
N LEU A 188 1.92 1.06 -0.11
CA LEU A 188 1.44 2.19 0.70
C LEU A 188 2.22 3.48 0.38
N LEU A 189 3.55 3.39 0.26
CA LEU A 189 4.41 4.52 -0.14
C LEU A 189 3.97 5.11 -1.48
N GLN A 190 3.78 4.24 -2.47
CA GLN A 190 3.47 4.64 -3.83
C GLN A 190 2.06 5.21 -3.95
N LEU A 191 1.06 4.59 -3.33
CA LEU A 191 -0.32 5.08 -3.33
C LEU A 191 -0.44 6.45 -2.61
N ALA A 192 0.26 6.63 -1.50
CA ALA A 192 0.32 7.91 -0.81
C ALA A 192 0.99 8.99 -1.67
N ALA A 193 2.09 8.67 -2.34
CA ALA A 193 2.78 9.60 -3.24
C ALA A 193 1.96 9.94 -4.49
N ALA A 194 1.08 9.04 -4.93
CA ALA A 194 0.21 9.26 -6.09
C ALA A 194 -0.96 10.22 -5.80
N GLY A 195 -1.25 10.51 -4.53
CA GLY A 195 -2.30 11.44 -4.13
C GLY A 195 -3.66 10.80 -3.84
N ILE A 196 -3.69 9.50 -3.54
CA ILE A 196 -4.88 8.82 -3.02
C ILE A 196 -5.38 9.56 -1.77
N GLY A 197 -6.68 9.83 -1.73
CA GLY A 197 -7.32 10.58 -0.66
C GLY A 197 -7.35 9.86 0.67
N SER A 198 -7.73 8.58 0.65
CA SER A 198 -7.78 7.74 1.84
C SER A 198 -7.14 6.37 1.64
N LEU A 199 -6.27 5.98 2.58
CA LEU A 199 -5.68 4.65 2.65
C LEU A 199 -6.17 3.90 3.90
N GLY A 200 -6.86 2.79 3.68
CA GLY A 200 -7.11 1.77 4.70
C GLY A 200 -5.88 0.88 4.84
N ILE A 201 -5.41 0.68 6.07
CA ILE A 201 -4.26 -0.17 6.38
C ILE A 201 -4.73 -1.27 7.32
N CYS A 202 -4.83 -2.49 6.81
CA CYS A 202 -5.25 -3.66 7.57
C CYS A 202 -4.05 -4.57 7.85
N ASP A 203 -3.55 -4.55 9.09
CA ASP A 203 -2.46 -5.45 9.50
C ASP A 203 -2.53 -5.68 11.02
N PRO A 204 -2.58 -6.95 11.49
CA PRO A 204 -2.65 -7.27 12.91
C PRO A 204 -1.29 -7.32 13.60
N ASP A 205 -0.19 -7.39 12.84
CA ASP A 205 1.13 -7.68 13.38
C ASP A 205 1.79 -6.44 13.99
N GLN A 206 2.81 -6.70 14.80
CA GLN A 206 3.77 -5.70 15.24
C GLN A 206 5.05 -5.75 14.41
N VAL A 207 5.76 -4.63 14.34
CA VAL A 207 7.07 -4.53 13.72
C VAL A 207 8.09 -5.34 14.54
N SER A 208 8.85 -6.20 13.88
CA SER A 208 9.94 -6.97 14.47
C SER A 208 11.27 -6.73 13.76
N LEU A 209 12.39 -7.06 14.41
CA LEU A 209 13.72 -6.88 13.84
C LEU A 209 13.91 -7.61 12.49
N ASN A 210 13.36 -8.83 12.37
CA ASN A 210 13.43 -9.64 11.14
C ASN A 210 12.56 -9.09 9.99
N ASN A 211 11.77 -8.04 10.25
CA ASN A 211 11.00 -7.36 9.21
C ASN A 211 11.83 -6.29 8.49
N LEU A 212 12.75 -5.63 9.19
CA LEU A 212 13.41 -4.40 8.70
C LEU A 212 14.23 -4.60 7.42
N GLN A 213 14.71 -5.81 7.15
CA GLN A 213 15.48 -6.11 5.94
C GLN A 213 14.67 -5.97 4.63
N ARG A 214 13.33 -6.04 4.70
CA ARG A 214 12.44 -5.98 3.52
C ARG A 214 11.21 -5.07 3.63
N GLN A 215 10.90 -4.57 4.83
CA GLN A 215 9.74 -3.71 5.07
C GLN A 215 10.19 -2.27 5.21
N SER A 216 10.28 -1.57 4.07
CA SER A 216 10.93 -0.27 3.93
C SER A 216 10.26 0.90 4.66
N LEU A 217 9.02 0.73 5.14
CA LEU A 217 8.33 1.74 5.95
C LEU A 217 8.90 1.88 7.36
N TYR A 218 9.43 0.80 7.94
CA TYR A 218 9.70 0.74 9.37
C TYR A 218 11.17 0.96 9.70
N THR A 219 11.41 1.52 10.88
CA THR A 219 12.73 1.73 11.43
C THR A 219 12.95 0.89 12.70
N THR A 220 14.18 0.88 13.22
CA THR A 220 14.48 0.25 14.51
C THR A 220 13.70 0.87 15.67
N ALA A 221 13.26 2.14 15.54
CA ALA A 221 12.45 2.83 16.54
C ALA A 221 10.97 2.39 16.55
N ASP A 222 10.56 1.59 15.57
CA ASP A 222 9.17 1.12 15.42
C ASP A 222 8.95 -0.30 15.94
N ILE A 223 10.02 -1.00 16.32
CA ILE A 223 9.94 -2.37 16.86
C ILE A 223 8.96 -2.43 18.04
N GLY A 224 8.02 -3.37 17.98
CA GLY A 224 6.96 -3.56 18.98
C GLY A 224 5.71 -2.70 18.77
N LYS A 225 5.72 -1.73 17.85
CA LYS A 225 4.49 -1.01 17.46
C LYS A 225 3.70 -1.85 16.46
N PHE A 226 2.38 -1.71 16.46
CA PHE A 226 1.55 -2.29 15.41
C PHE A 226 1.96 -1.71 14.06
N LYS A 227 2.12 -2.58 13.05
CA LYS A 227 2.52 -2.21 11.69
C LYS A 227 1.58 -1.18 11.09
N ALA A 228 0.26 -1.38 11.23
CA ALA A 228 -0.73 -0.45 10.71
C ALA A 228 -0.63 0.95 11.35
N ASP A 229 -0.39 1.03 12.67
CA ASP A 229 -0.19 2.31 13.38
C ASP A 229 1.11 3.00 12.92
N ALA A 230 2.22 2.24 12.85
CA ALA A 230 3.52 2.76 12.44
C ALA A 230 3.52 3.24 10.98
N ALA A 231 2.89 2.48 10.08
CA ALA A 231 2.71 2.86 8.68
C ALA A 231 1.88 4.14 8.57
N ALA A 232 0.74 4.23 9.27
CA ALA A 232 -0.10 5.42 9.26
C ALA A 232 0.66 6.66 9.75
N ALA A 233 1.39 6.54 10.86
CA ALA A 233 2.18 7.64 11.41
C ALA A 233 3.26 8.11 10.43
N TRP A 234 3.97 7.18 9.79
CA TRP A 234 5.01 7.49 8.82
C TRP A 234 4.42 8.16 7.56
N LEU A 235 3.31 7.64 7.03
CA LEU A 235 2.65 8.19 5.85
C LEU A 235 2.13 9.61 6.09
N SER A 236 1.58 9.89 7.27
CA SER A 236 1.14 11.25 7.64
C SER A 236 2.30 12.25 7.71
N LEU A 237 3.51 11.82 8.06
CA LEU A 237 4.71 12.67 7.99
C LEU A 237 5.13 12.96 6.55
N ARG A 238 4.89 12.03 5.62
CA ARG A 238 5.31 12.15 4.22
C ARG A 238 4.30 12.88 3.32
N ASN A 239 3.00 12.62 3.50
CA ASN A 239 1.93 13.25 2.74
C ASN A 239 0.82 13.71 3.70
N PRO A 240 0.84 14.97 4.15
CA PRO A 240 -0.16 15.48 5.10
C PRO A 240 -1.56 15.66 4.52
N PHE A 241 -1.74 15.48 3.22
CA PHE A 241 -3.07 15.49 2.60
C PHE A 241 -3.77 14.13 2.61
N LEU A 242 -3.05 13.05 2.95
CA LEU A 242 -3.57 11.71 2.99
C LEU A 242 -4.35 11.47 4.29
N LYS A 243 -5.55 10.93 4.18
CA LYS A 243 -6.27 10.34 5.32
C LYS A 243 -5.92 8.87 5.47
N THR A 244 -5.51 8.45 6.66
CA THR A 244 -5.27 7.04 6.98
C THR A 244 -6.40 6.48 7.85
N ILE A 245 -6.78 5.23 7.59
CA ILE A 245 -7.80 4.48 8.34
C ILE A 245 -7.14 3.17 8.76
N ILE A 246 -7.12 2.89 10.07
CA ILE A 246 -6.34 1.80 10.64
C ILE A 246 -7.27 0.65 11.03
N HIS A 247 -6.97 -0.56 10.53
CA HIS A 247 -7.64 -1.81 10.90
C HIS A 247 -6.61 -2.77 11.51
N LYS A 248 -6.60 -2.90 12.84
CA LYS A 248 -5.66 -3.78 13.57
C LYS A 248 -6.27 -5.16 13.82
N CYS A 249 -6.66 -5.83 12.74
CA CYS A 249 -7.32 -7.11 12.80
C CYS A 249 -6.79 -8.05 11.72
N TYR A 250 -6.94 -9.34 11.96
CA TYR A 250 -6.95 -10.31 10.87
C TYR A 250 -8.26 -10.12 10.12
N LEU A 251 -8.16 -10.06 8.80
CA LEU A 251 -9.35 -10.02 7.96
C LEU A 251 -9.93 -11.44 7.88
N ASP A 252 -11.20 -11.59 8.25
CA ASP A 252 -11.93 -12.85 8.26
C ASP A 252 -13.40 -12.62 7.89
N GLU A 253 -14.18 -13.70 7.78
CA GLU A 253 -15.60 -13.64 7.41
C GLU A 253 -16.45 -12.76 8.34
N SER A 254 -16.03 -12.56 9.60
CA SER A 254 -16.79 -11.77 10.58
C SER A 254 -16.65 -10.26 10.38
N ASN A 255 -15.62 -9.80 9.66
CA ASN A 255 -15.31 -8.38 9.51
C ASN A 255 -15.04 -7.93 8.06
N ALA A 256 -14.87 -8.87 7.12
CA ALA A 256 -14.52 -8.57 5.74
C ALA A 256 -15.56 -7.67 5.07
N ASP A 257 -16.85 -7.96 5.22
CA ASP A 257 -17.93 -7.18 4.60
C ASP A 257 -17.90 -5.71 5.06
N ASP A 258 -17.90 -5.51 6.38
CA ASP A 258 -17.91 -4.20 7.03
C ASP A 258 -16.68 -3.36 6.66
N ILE A 259 -15.52 -4.00 6.46
CA ILE A 259 -14.29 -3.28 6.11
C ILE A 259 -14.24 -2.99 4.61
N ILE A 260 -14.39 -4.02 3.76
CA ILE A 260 -14.12 -3.95 2.32
C ILE A 260 -15.09 -3.00 1.61
N CYS A 261 -16.37 -3.00 1.98
CA CYS A 261 -17.41 -2.18 1.31
C CYS A 261 -17.16 -0.67 1.34
N ASN A 262 -16.23 -0.20 2.18
CA ASN A 262 -15.87 1.21 2.33
C ASN A 262 -14.78 1.69 1.37
N TYR A 263 -14.35 0.86 0.43
CA TYR A 263 -13.20 1.13 -0.45
C TYR A 263 -13.54 0.91 -1.92
N ASP A 264 -12.92 1.70 -2.79
CA ASP A 264 -13.08 1.62 -4.25
C ASP A 264 -12.26 0.48 -4.86
N LEU A 265 -11.15 0.12 -4.19
CA LEU A 265 -10.17 -0.85 -4.66
C LEU A 265 -9.45 -1.48 -3.47
N VAL A 266 -9.15 -2.77 -3.55
CA VAL A 266 -8.38 -3.52 -2.54
C VAL A 266 -7.06 -4.04 -3.11
N LEU A 267 -5.97 -3.87 -2.36
CA LEU A 267 -4.68 -4.51 -2.55
C LEU A 267 -4.50 -5.61 -1.53
N ASP A 268 -4.31 -6.84 -2.01
CA ASP A 268 -3.89 -7.97 -1.20
C ASP A 268 -2.37 -8.10 -1.22
N CYS A 269 -1.78 -7.53 -0.18
CA CYS A 269 -0.37 -7.64 0.15
C CYS A 269 -0.13 -8.65 1.29
N SER A 270 -1.07 -9.56 1.55
CA SER A 270 -0.98 -10.56 2.60
C SER A 270 -0.05 -11.71 2.19
N ASP A 271 0.48 -12.43 3.17
CA ASP A 271 1.25 -13.65 2.96
C ASP A 271 0.43 -14.91 3.31
N ASN A 272 -0.89 -14.76 3.43
CA ASN A 272 -1.81 -15.80 3.85
C ASN A 272 -2.81 -16.12 2.72
N LEU A 273 -2.68 -17.32 2.17
CA LEU A 273 -3.55 -17.80 1.10
C LEU A 273 -5.04 -17.77 1.47
N ALA A 274 -5.41 -18.07 2.72
CA ALA A 274 -6.80 -18.01 3.16
C ALA A 274 -7.35 -16.58 3.08
N THR A 275 -6.57 -15.59 3.51
CA THR A 275 -6.92 -14.17 3.39
C THR A 275 -7.03 -13.74 1.93
N THR A 276 -6.12 -14.20 1.07
CA THR A 276 -6.15 -13.94 -0.37
C THR A 276 -7.43 -14.46 -1.04
N PHE A 277 -7.86 -15.69 -0.73
CA PHE A 277 -9.11 -16.24 -1.29
C PHE A 277 -10.35 -15.54 -0.75
N LEU A 278 -10.39 -15.26 0.57
CA LEU A 278 -11.46 -14.48 1.20
C LEU A 278 -11.60 -13.12 0.53
N LEU A 279 -10.51 -12.37 0.40
CA LEU A 279 -10.50 -11.06 -0.24
C LEU A 279 -11.01 -11.11 -1.68
N ASN A 280 -10.52 -12.07 -2.47
CA ASN A 280 -11.01 -12.26 -3.83
C ASN A 280 -12.52 -12.51 -3.86
N GLU A 281 -13.05 -13.35 -2.97
CA GLU A 281 -14.48 -13.67 -2.92
C GLU A 281 -15.32 -12.43 -2.59
N TYR A 282 -15.00 -11.72 -1.52
CA TYR A 282 -15.75 -10.52 -1.12
C TYR A 282 -15.66 -9.42 -2.17
N CYS A 283 -14.47 -9.17 -2.74
CA CYS A 283 -14.31 -8.18 -3.80
C CYS A 283 -15.10 -8.57 -5.07
N TYR A 284 -15.10 -9.87 -5.43
CA TYR A 284 -15.88 -10.38 -6.56
C TYR A 284 -17.38 -10.17 -6.35
N GLN A 285 -17.90 -10.53 -5.18
CA GLN A 285 -19.32 -10.41 -4.85
C GLN A 285 -19.78 -8.94 -4.81
N GLN A 286 -18.94 -8.03 -4.29
CA GLN A 286 -19.26 -6.61 -4.18
C GLN A 286 -18.92 -5.81 -5.45
N GLY A 287 -18.24 -6.40 -6.43
CA GLY A 287 -17.80 -5.70 -7.64
C GLY A 287 -16.71 -4.66 -7.39
N ILE A 288 -15.88 -4.86 -6.36
CA ILE A 288 -14.78 -3.94 -5.99
C ILE A 288 -13.50 -4.37 -6.70
N ASP A 289 -12.80 -3.44 -7.35
CA ASP A 289 -11.56 -3.76 -8.06
C ASP A 289 -10.52 -4.36 -7.09
N TYR A 290 -9.81 -5.39 -7.55
CA TYR A 290 -8.90 -6.17 -6.71
C TYR A 290 -7.56 -6.37 -7.40
N VAL A 291 -6.48 -6.11 -6.67
CA VAL A 291 -5.11 -6.42 -7.08
C VAL A 291 -4.46 -7.26 -5.99
N SER A 292 -3.84 -8.37 -6.34
CA SER A 292 -3.15 -9.24 -5.37
C SER A 292 -1.75 -9.52 -5.87
N ALA A 293 -0.76 -9.36 -4.99
CA ALA A 293 0.61 -9.75 -5.28
C ALA A 293 1.06 -10.88 -4.37
N SER A 294 1.87 -11.80 -4.90
CA SER A 294 2.55 -12.80 -4.10
C SER A 294 3.95 -13.04 -4.60
N ILE A 295 4.82 -13.49 -3.69
CA ILE A 295 6.24 -13.75 -3.97
C ILE A 295 6.66 -15.07 -3.35
N HIS A 296 7.48 -15.82 -4.08
CA HIS A 296 8.19 -16.98 -3.58
C HIS A 296 9.68 -16.82 -3.87
N GLN A 297 10.48 -16.70 -2.80
CA GLN A 297 11.92 -16.42 -2.85
C GLN A 297 12.28 -15.13 -3.61
N ILE A 298 12.47 -15.23 -4.92
CA ILE A 298 12.88 -14.13 -5.79
C ILE A 298 11.84 -13.83 -6.87
N ASP A 299 10.95 -14.77 -7.19
CA ASP A 299 9.97 -14.62 -8.27
C ASP A 299 8.60 -14.36 -7.69
N GLY A 300 7.77 -13.61 -8.41
CA GLY A 300 6.42 -13.33 -7.94
C GLY A 300 5.41 -13.11 -9.05
N GLN A 301 4.19 -12.86 -8.62
CA GLN A 301 3.04 -12.67 -9.50
C GLN A 301 2.16 -11.53 -9.00
N ILE A 302 1.48 -10.87 -9.94
CA ILE A 302 0.47 -9.85 -9.65
C ILE A 302 -0.78 -10.21 -10.42
N LEU A 303 -1.88 -10.40 -9.71
CA LEU A 303 -3.19 -10.66 -10.27
C LEU A 303 -3.99 -9.37 -10.26
N VAL A 304 -4.48 -8.93 -11.43
CA VAL A 304 -5.28 -7.70 -11.59
C VAL A 304 -6.69 -8.10 -12.00
N LEU A 305 -7.69 -7.80 -11.17
CA LEU A 305 -9.08 -8.19 -11.34
C LEU A 305 -10.00 -6.94 -11.25
N PRO A 306 -10.36 -6.34 -12.39
CA PRO A 306 -11.20 -5.14 -12.44
C PRO A 306 -12.69 -5.49 -12.34
N PHE A 307 -13.13 -6.03 -11.20
CA PHE A 307 -14.50 -6.53 -11.01
C PHE A 307 -15.57 -5.47 -11.29
N SER A 308 -15.30 -4.20 -11.01
CA SER A 308 -16.24 -3.09 -11.24
C SER A 308 -16.63 -2.88 -12.71
N THR A 309 -15.91 -3.51 -13.64
CA THR A 309 -16.08 -3.31 -15.08
C THR A 309 -17.01 -4.34 -15.73
N TYR A 310 -17.42 -5.36 -14.98
CA TYR A 310 -18.27 -6.44 -15.47
C TYR A 310 -19.74 -6.23 -15.05
N GLN A 311 -20.67 -6.47 -16.00
CA GLN A 311 -22.12 -6.47 -15.74
C GLN A 311 -22.66 -7.87 -15.38
N GLY A 312 -21.76 -8.85 -15.18
CA GLY A 312 -22.04 -10.25 -14.90
C GLY A 312 -20.75 -10.96 -14.44
N PRO A 313 -20.67 -12.30 -14.49
CA PRO A 313 -19.49 -13.03 -14.01
C PRO A 313 -18.20 -12.62 -14.74
N GLY A 314 -17.25 -12.08 -13.98
CA GLY A 314 -15.91 -11.73 -14.46
C GLY A 314 -14.87 -12.80 -14.07
N PRO A 315 -13.68 -12.83 -14.69
CA PRO A 315 -12.60 -13.72 -14.28
C PRO A 315 -12.19 -13.42 -12.84
N CYS A 316 -12.01 -14.44 -12.01
CA CYS A 316 -11.61 -14.30 -10.60
C CYS A 316 -10.52 -15.32 -10.22
N MET A 317 -10.01 -15.25 -9.00
CA MET A 317 -8.99 -16.18 -8.51
C MET A 317 -9.46 -17.65 -8.56
N ALA A 318 -10.73 -17.92 -8.26
CA ALA A 318 -11.30 -19.27 -8.33
C ALA A 318 -11.42 -19.82 -9.78
N CYS A 319 -11.38 -18.96 -10.80
CA CYS A 319 -11.27 -19.41 -12.19
C CYS A 319 -9.91 -20.08 -12.46
N LEU A 320 -8.85 -19.57 -11.82
CA LEU A 320 -7.49 -20.09 -11.93
C LEU A 320 -7.27 -21.29 -11.00
N TRP A 321 -7.66 -21.18 -9.73
CA TRP A 321 -7.40 -22.18 -8.69
C TRP A 321 -8.70 -22.73 -8.07
N PRO A 322 -9.49 -23.50 -8.84
CA PRO A 322 -10.82 -23.99 -8.45
C PRO A 322 -10.80 -24.93 -7.23
N GLU A 323 -9.74 -25.72 -7.08
CA GLU A 323 -9.58 -26.72 -6.02
C GLU A 323 -9.25 -26.07 -4.67
N GLN A 324 -8.65 -24.87 -4.68
CA GLN A 324 -8.27 -24.13 -3.48
C GLN A 324 -9.40 -23.23 -2.93
N ALA A 325 -10.44 -22.99 -3.73
CA ALA A 325 -11.63 -22.25 -3.33
C ALA A 325 -12.48 -22.97 -2.26
N GLY A 326 -12.19 -24.24 -1.96
CA GLY A 326 -12.90 -25.05 -0.94
C GLY A 326 -12.27 -25.06 0.45
N GLY A 327 -11.24 -24.24 0.69
CA GLY A 327 -10.51 -24.19 1.96
C GLY A 327 -9.47 -25.30 2.06
N LEU A 328 -8.20 -24.97 1.87
CA LEU A 328 -7.08 -25.88 2.06
C LEU A 328 -6.09 -25.36 3.12
N SER A 329 -5.65 -26.31 3.95
CA SER A 329 -4.65 -26.21 5.01
C SER A 329 -3.40 -25.46 4.56
N SER A 330 -3.08 -24.39 5.29
CA SER A 330 -1.89 -23.56 5.12
C SER A 330 -0.60 -24.36 5.38
N ALA A 331 0.08 -24.81 4.34
CA ALA A 331 1.52 -24.96 4.41
C ALA A 331 2.11 -23.55 4.31
N ALA A 332 2.41 -22.94 5.46
CA ALA A 332 2.95 -21.59 5.53
C ALA A 332 4.22 -21.48 4.66
N CYS A 333 4.24 -20.50 3.76
CA CYS A 333 5.40 -20.09 2.95
C CYS A 333 6.53 -19.47 3.81
N SER A 334 6.58 -19.77 5.12
CA SER A 334 7.45 -19.13 6.10
C SER A 334 8.78 -19.86 6.31
N GLN A 335 9.01 -21.00 5.64
CA GLN A 335 10.27 -21.74 5.74
C GLN A 335 11.31 -21.38 4.67
N THR A 336 10.96 -20.61 3.64
CA THR A 336 11.89 -20.17 2.59
C THR A 336 12.16 -18.66 2.68
N GLY A 337 13.42 -18.27 2.60
CA GLY A 337 13.82 -16.85 2.61
C GLY A 337 13.31 -16.11 1.38
N VAL A 338 13.08 -14.80 1.51
CA VAL A 338 12.63 -13.91 0.42
C VAL A 338 13.65 -12.78 0.20
N LEU A 339 13.92 -12.47 -1.07
CA LEU A 339 14.82 -11.39 -1.44
C LEU A 339 14.12 -10.03 -1.30
N ALA A 340 14.69 -9.15 -0.48
CA ALA A 340 14.12 -7.83 -0.16
C ALA A 340 13.85 -6.94 -1.38
N SER A 341 14.72 -6.97 -2.39
CA SER A 341 14.55 -6.18 -3.61
C SER A 341 13.39 -6.70 -4.47
N ALA A 342 13.26 -8.02 -4.60
CA ALA A 342 12.20 -8.63 -5.40
C ALA A 342 10.81 -8.31 -4.82
N VAL A 343 10.64 -8.47 -3.50
CA VAL A 343 9.37 -8.14 -2.84
C VAL A 343 9.05 -6.64 -2.96
N GLN A 344 10.05 -5.77 -2.87
CA GLN A 344 9.82 -4.33 -2.98
C GLN A 344 9.43 -3.87 -4.39
N ILE A 345 10.05 -4.45 -5.41
CA ILE A 345 9.68 -4.22 -6.81
C ILE A 345 8.23 -4.63 -7.04
N LEU A 346 7.83 -5.81 -6.56
CA LEU A 346 6.46 -6.31 -6.71
C LEU A 346 5.44 -5.40 -6.05
N GLY A 347 5.66 -4.93 -4.82
CA GLY A 347 4.70 -4.04 -4.17
C GLY A 347 4.56 -2.66 -4.86
N HIS A 348 5.64 -2.14 -5.47
CA HIS A 348 5.52 -0.96 -6.34
C HIS A 348 4.72 -1.25 -7.62
N LEU A 349 4.96 -2.40 -8.26
CA LEU A 349 4.22 -2.81 -9.45
C LEU A 349 2.74 -3.02 -9.15
N GLU A 350 2.41 -3.61 -8.00
CA GLU A 350 1.06 -3.84 -7.50
C GLU A 350 0.30 -2.52 -7.34
N ALA A 351 0.89 -1.54 -6.64
CA ALA A 351 0.33 -0.19 -6.55
C ALA A 351 0.22 0.50 -7.93
N GLY A 352 1.17 0.23 -8.83
CA GLY A 352 1.11 0.73 -10.21
C GLY A 352 -0.12 0.24 -10.97
N GLU A 353 -0.47 -1.05 -10.87
CA GLU A 353 -1.68 -1.59 -11.50
C GLU A 353 -2.94 -1.02 -10.85
N ALA A 354 -2.95 -0.83 -9.53
CA ALA A 354 -4.06 -0.18 -8.83
C ALA A 354 -4.33 1.26 -9.31
N LEU A 355 -3.27 2.05 -9.50
CA LEU A 355 -3.39 3.41 -10.04
C LEU A 355 -3.90 3.42 -11.49
N LYS A 356 -3.56 2.41 -12.30
CA LYS A 356 -4.10 2.27 -13.66
C LYS A 356 -5.59 1.96 -13.64
N LEU A 357 -6.04 1.11 -12.71
CA LEU A 357 -7.46 0.80 -12.52
C LEU A 357 -8.27 2.05 -12.14
N LEU A 358 -7.82 2.78 -11.12
CA LEU A 358 -8.51 3.98 -10.61
C LEU A 358 -8.61 5.13 -11.62
N GLN A 359 -7.65 5.25 -12.55
CA GLN A 359 -7.69 6.28 -13.60
C GLN A 359 -8.80 6.06 -14.62
N HIS A 360 -9.28 4.83 -14.81
CA HIS A 360 -10.39 4.49 -15.69
C HIS A 360 -10.27 4.95 -17.16
N ARG A 361 -9.07 5.36 -17.62
CA ARG A 361 -8.88 6.04 -18.91
C ARG A 361 -8.74 5.11 -20.13
N HIS A 362 -8.22 3.89 -19.96
CA HIS A 362 -7.99 2.94 -21.07
C HIS A 362 -8.77 1.63 -20.89
N LYS A 363 -9.35 1.11 -21.99
CA LYS A 363 -10.03 -0.19 -22.00
C LYS A 363 -9.09 -1.33 -21.62
N ASP A 364 -7.81 -1.27 -22.00
CA ASP A 364 -6.82 -2.31 -21.69
C ASP A 364 -6.38 -2.32 -20.22
N HIS A 365 -6.46 -1.19 -19.52
CA HIS A 365 -6.21 -1.14 -18.08
C HIS A 365 -7.28 -1.91 -17.29
N ARG A 366 -8.41 -2.21 -17.93
CA ARG A 366 -9.55 -2.93 -17.36
C ARG A 366 -9.63 -4.38 -17.85
N SER A 367 -8.56 -4.89 -18.46
CA SER A 367 -8.47 -6.31 -18.83
C SER A 367 -7.84 -7.10 -17.69
N PRO A 368 -8.52 -8.11 -17.15
CA PRO A 368 -7.97 -8.94 -16.09
C PRO A 368 -6.75 -9.70 -16.60
N CYS A 369 -5.72 -9.72 -15.78
CA CYS A 369 -4.45 -10.32 -16.15
C CYS A 369 -3.69 -10.86 -14.95
N MET A 370 -2.71 -11.70 -15.24
CA MET A 370 -1.65 -12.07 -14.32
C MET A 370 -0.32 -11.58 -14.88
N LEU A 371 0.45 -10.87 -14.07
CA LEU A 371 1.84 -10.55 -14.35
C LEU A 371 2.72 -11.56 -13.64
N LEU A 372 3.69 -12.14 -14.35
CA LEU A 372 4.73 -13.00 -13.78
C LEU A 372 6.04 -12.24 -13.80
N TYR A 373 6.60 -11.99 -12.63
CA TYR A 373 7.87 -11.33 -12.44
C TYR A 373 8.95 -12.34 -12.13
N GLN A 374 10.00 -12.33 -12.94
CA GLN A 374 11.19 -13.15 -12.75
C GLN A 374 12.37 -12.25 -12.43
N PHE A 375 12.94 -12.42 -11.24
CA PHE A 375 13.97 -11.51 -10.77
C PHE A 375 15.31 -11.74 -11.48
N GLU A 376 15.70 -13.01 -11.67
CA GLU A 376 17.03 -13.38 -12.19
C GLU A 376 17.31 -12.79 -13.58
N ASN A 377 16.31 -12.77 -14.46
CA ASN A 377 16.41 -12.24 -15.82
C ASN A 377 15.73 -10.87 -15.99
N SER A 378 15.20 -10.28 -14.91
CA SER A 378 14.41 -9.04 -14.93
C SER A 378 13.25 -9.07 -15.93
N SER A 379 12.59 -10.22 -16.08
CA SER A 379 11.48 -10.41 -17.01
C SER A 379 10.14 -10.16 -16.32
N LEU A 380 9.22 -9.50 -17.05
CA LEU A 380 7.83 -9.34 -16.66
C LEU A 380 6.94 -9.82 -17.80
N GLN A 381 6.16 -10.85 -17.52
CA GLN A 381 5.28 -11.49 -18.50
C GLN A 381 3.82 -11.24 -18.16
N ARG A 382 3.00 -10.83 -19.14
CA ARG A 382 1.56 -10.58 -18.95
C ARG A 382 0.74 -11.70 -19.57
N LEU A 383 -0.12 -12.32 -18.78
CA LEU A 383 -1.07 -13.35 -19.20
C LEU A 383 -2.49 -12.81 -19.07
N SER A 384 -3.27 -12.91 -20.15
CA SER A 384 -4.70 -12.56 -20.13
C SER A 384 -5.50 -13.59 -19.35
N LEU A 385 -6.51 -13.13 -18.63
CA LEU A 385 -7.41 -13.99 -17.87
C LEU A 385 -8.81 -14.02 -18.46
N HIS A 386 -9.40 -15.21 -18.42
CA HIS A 386 -10.75 -15.46 -18.91
C HIS A 386 -11.58 -16.08 -17.80
N HIS A 387 -12.87 -15.77 -17.82
CA HIS A 387 -13.82 -16.32 -16.87
C HIS A 387 -13.99 -17.80 -17.20
N ARG A 388 -13.93 -18.63 -16.16
CA ARG A 388 -14.09 -20.06 -16.31
C ARG A 388 -15.59 -20.39 -16.31
N PRO A 389 -16.09 -21.18 -17.28
CA PRO A 389 -17.44 -21.74 -17.21
C PRO A 389 -17.63 -22.55 -15.93
N ASN A 390 -18.73 -22.31 -15.21
CA ASN A 390 -19.04 -22.90 -13.91
C ASN A 390 -17.98 -22.57 -12.84
N CYS A 391 -17.58 -21.30 -12.75
CA CYS A 391 -16.72 -20.85 -11.67
C CYS A 391 -17.44 -21.08 -10.32
N PRO A 392 -16.76 -21.57 -9.27
CA PRO A 392 -17.38 -21.77 -7.96
C PRO A 392 -18.06 -20.52 -7.42
N LEU A 393 -17.52 -19.34 -7.74
CA LEU A 393 -18.04 -18.04 -7.30
C LEU A 393 -19.25 -17.53 -8.09
N ASP A 394 -19.64 -18.18 -9.20
CA ASP A 394 -20.81 -17.77 -9.99
C ASP A 394 -22.14 -18.13 -9.31
N GLN A 395 -22.11 -19.04 -8.32
CA GLN A 395 -23.30 -19.46 -7.59
C GLN A 395 -23.61 -18.53 -6.41
N PRO A 396 -24.88 -18.44 -5.94
CA PRO A 396 -25.22 -17.65 -4.76
C PRO A 396 -24.52 -18.18 -3.49
N PRO A 397 -24.15 -17.31 -2.52
CA PRO A 397 -23.43 -17.69 -1.29
C PRO A 397 -24.07 -18.85 -0.50
N GLU A 398 -25.40 -18.91 -0.47
CA GLU A 398 -26.16 -19.94 0.26
C GLU A 398 -25.96 -21.37 -0.29
N GLN A 399 -25.61 -21.51 -1.57
CA GLN A 399 -25.32 -22.81 -2.20
C GLN A 399 -23.84 -23.20 -2.09
N GLN A 400 -22.94 -22.24 -1.87
CA GLN A 400 -21.49 -22.44 -1.76
C GLN A 400 -21.10 -23.07 -0.40
N HIS A 401 -21.70 -22.62 0.71
CA HIS A 401 -21.43 -23.18 2.05
C HIS A 401 -21.87 -24.65 2.17
N GLN A 402 -23.00 -25.04 1.56
CA GLN A 402 -23.46 -26.43 1.58
C GLN A 402 -22.53 -27.38 0.82
N THR A 403 -21.92 -26.92 -0.29
CA THR A 403 -20.93 -27.71 -1.06
C THR A 403 -19.56 -27.81 -0.37
N ASN A 404 -19.19 -26.82 0.44
CA ASN A 404 -17.90 -26.80 1.15
C ASN A 404 -17.92 -27.68 2.41
N GLU A 405 -19.00 -27.66 3.20
CA GLU A 405 -19.14 -28.58 4.36
C GLU A 405 -19.21 -30.06 3.93
N SER A 406 -19.91 -30.36 2.84
CA SER A 406 -20.01 -31.73 2.32
C SER A 406 -18.70 -32.24 1.68
N ARG A 407 -17.82 -31.35 1.19
CA ARG A 407 -16.47 -31.69 0.72
C ARG A 407 -15.46 -31.89 1.85
N ALA A 408 -15.45 -31.04 2.87
CA ALA A 408 -14.57 -31.17 4.04
C ALA A 408 -14.82 -32.49 4.82
N LEU A 409 -16.06 -33.00 4.80
CA LEU A 409 -16.41 -34.31 5.36
C LEU A 409 -15.96 -35.50 4.49
N ALA A 410 -15.79 -35.32 3.18
CA ALA A 410 -15.34 -36.36 2.26
C ALA A 410 -13.82 -36.57 2.26
N GLU A 411 -13.03 -35.53 2.57
CA GLU A 411 -11.55 -35.59 2.59
C GLU A 411 -10.97 -36.40 3.77
N ASN A 412 -11.77 -36.72 4.79
CA ASN A 412 -11.36 -37.54 5.94
C ASN A 412 -11.72 -39.03 5.83
N ALA A 413 -12.27 -39.49 4.70
CA ALA A 413 -12.54 -40.91 4.46
C ALA A 413 -11.41 -41.55 3.61
N PRO A 414 -11.02 -42.82 3.86
CA PRO A 414 -10.14 -43.55 2.94
C PRO A 414 -10.84 -43.62 1.58
N GLY A 415 -10.26 -42.97 0.57
CA GLY A 415 -10.90 -42.81 -0.74
C GLY A 415 -11.24 -44.17 -1.39
N PRO A 416 -12.44 -44.34 -1.97
CA PRO A 416 -12.71 -45.49 -2.80
C PRO A 416 -11.93 -45.38 -4.11
N ALA A 417 -11.54 -46.53 -4.67
CA ALA A 417 -10.85 -46.62 -5.95
C ALA A 417 -11.61 -45.86 -7.05
N GLU A 418 -10.90 -45.00 -7.78
CA GLU A 418 -11.46 -44.15 -8.82
C GLU A 418 -12.13 -44.96 -9.93
N SER A 419 -13.32 -44.53 -10.33
CA SER A 419 -14.00 -44.98 -11.54
C SER A 419 -13.58 -44.10 -12.73
N PRO A 420 -13.37 -44.66 -13.93
CA PRO A 420 -12.90 -43.90 -15.08
C PRO A 420 -14.05 -43.08 -15.68
N GLY A 421 -14.13 -41.77 -15.38
CA GLY A 421 -15.25 -40.94 -15.83
C GLY A 421 -15.01 -39.45 -15.98
N ASP A 422 -14.34 -38.77 -15.05
CA ASP A 422 -14.25 -37.29 -15.08
C ASP A 422 -12.80 -36.79 -15.08
N VAL A 423 -12.29 -36.45 -16.27
CA VAL A 423 -10.90 -35.99 -16.47
C VAL A 423 -10.77 -34.46 -16.36
N HIS A 424 -11.84 -33.75 -15.92
CA HIS A 424 -11.88 -32.28 -15.84
C HIS A 424 -11.56 -31.71 -14.44
N SER A 425 -11.33 -32.55 -13.44
CA SER A 425 -11.19 -32.15 -12.02
C SER A 425 -9.96 -32.73 -11.31
N GLY A 426 -8.98 -33.25 -12.04
CA GLY A 426 -7.74 -33.75 -11.43
C GLY A 426 -6.73 -32.63 -11.14
N PRO A 427 -5.83 -32.80 -10.15
CA PRO A 427 -4.89 -31.76 -9.74
C PRO A 427 -4.00 -31.32 -10.91
N VAL A 428 -3.72 -30.02 -11.00
CA VAL A 428 -2.75 -29.48 -11.97
C VAL A 428 -1.33 -29.92 -11.61
N ASN A 429 -1.01 -29.91 -10.32
CA ASN A 429 0.30 -30.23 -9.81
C ASN A 429 0.41 -31.70 -9.43
N ILE A 430 1.30 -32.43 -10.09
CA ILE A 430 1.50 -33.87 -9.87
C ILE A 430 2.91 -34.18 -9.38
N SER A 431 3.03 -35.11 -8.43
CA SER A 431 4.33 -35.60 -7.94
C SER A 431 4.89 -36.63 -8.92
N ILE A 432 6.22 -36.77 -9.01
CA ILE A 432 6.85 -37.77 -9.88
C ILE A 432 6.41 -39.22 -9.56
N ALA A 433 6.07 -39.50 -8.30
CA ALA A 433 5.58 -40.81 -7.86
C ALA A 433 4.20 -41.15 -8.44
N ALA A 434 3.36 -40.14 -8.73
CA ALA A 434 2.09 -40.32 -9.44
C ALA A 434 2.26 -40.58 -10.95
N ILE A 435 3.51 -40.54 -11.44
CA ILE A 435 3.90 -40.62 -12.85
C ILE A 435 4.90 -41.76 -13.06
N SER A 436 4.97 -42.73 -12.12
CA SER A 436 6.02 -43.77 -12.07
C SER A 436 6.08 -44.69 -13.29
N GLU A 437 5.10 -44.60 -14.21
CA GLU A 437 5.17 -45.17 -15.55
C GLU A 437 4.78 -44.06 -16.57
N LEU A 438 5.72 -43.17 -16.90
CA LEU A 438 5.60 -42.30 -18.06
C LEU A 438 5.64 -43.18 -19.32
N ASP A 439 4.50 -43.73 -19.73
CA ASP A 439 4.37 -44.32 -21.05
C ASP A 439 4.41 -43.18 -22.09
N PRO A 440 5.39 -43.14 -23.02
CA PRO A 440 5.47 -42.14 -24.08
C PRO A 440 4.23 -42.12 -25.00
N LEU A 441 3.42 -43.18 -24.97
CA LEU A 441 2.14 -43.25 -25.67
C LEU A 441 1.05 -42.42 -24.99
N ASP A 442 1.11 -42.25 -23.66
CA ASP A 442 0.09 -41.55 -22.86
C ASP A 442 0.49 -40.12 -22.49
N TRP A 443 1.80 -39.83 -22.42
CA TRP A 443 2.32 -38.54 -21.96
C TRP A 443 3.19 -37.86 -23.02
N GLN A 444 3.05 -36.54 -23.10
CA GLN A 444 4.02 -35.65 -23.74
C GLN A 444 4.61 -34.72 -22.67
N ILE A 445 5.92 -34.50 -22.71
CA ILE A 445 6.61 -33.63 -21.76
C ILE A 445 7.07 -32.39 -22.52
N ILE A 446 6.67 -31.22 -22.04
CA ILE A 446 7.05 -29.94 -22.61
C ILE A 446 7.93 -29.20 -21.60
N ASP A 447 9.20 -29.05 -21.94
CA ASP A 447 10.11 -28.16 -21.23
C ASP A 447 9.81 -26.72 -21.65
N ILE A 448 9.40 -25.91 -20.67
CA ILE A 448 9.02 -24.51 -20.90
C ILE A 448 10.07 -23.51 -20.41
N ARG A 449 11.25 -23.99 -20.00
CA ARG A 449 12.37 -23.10 -19.68
C ARG A 449 12.78 -22.30 -20.91
N GLU A 450 13.32 -21.10 -20.72
CA GLU A 450 13.91 -20.33 -21.81
C GLU A 450 15.21 -21.00 -22.28
N ASP A 451 15.64 -20.72 -23.52
CA ASP A 451 16.84 -21.34 -24.12
C ASP A 451 18.09 -21.21 -23.22
N ALA A 452 18.25 -20.07 -22.55
CA ALA A 452 19.37 -19.80 -21.66
C ALA A 452 19.42 -20.73 -20.42
N GLU A 453 18.26 -21.16 -19.91
CA GLU A 453 18.13 -21.94 -18.67
C GLU A 453 18.43 -23.43 -18.86
N ARG A 454 18.50 -23.90 -20.12
CA ARG A 454 18.66 -25.33 -20.44
C ARG A 454 20.08 -25.85 -20.21
N SER A 455 21.08 -24.99 -20.34
CA SER A 455 22.50 -25.33 -20.24
C SER A 455 22.95 -25.87 -18.87
N ALA A 456 22.19 -25.61 -17.80
CA ALA A 456 22.57 -25.95 -16.44
C ALA A 456 22.03 -27.30 -15.94
N ASN A 457 20.94 -27.83 -16.52
CA ASN A 457 20.18 -28.94 -15.93
C ASN A 457 19.40 -29.73 -17.00
N GLU A 458 20.07 -30.61 -17.75
CA GLU A 458 19.40 -31.54 -18.67
C GLU A 458 18.78 -32.72 -17.91
N THR A 459 17.58 -33.12 -18.32
CA THR A 459 16.88 -34.31 -17.81
C THR A 459 17.05 -35.47 -18.78
N ASN A 460 17.01 -36.71 -18.28
CA ASN A 460 17.04 -37.91 -19.14
C ASN A 460 15.67 -38.23 -19.78
N TRP A 461 14.70 -37.34 -19.66
CA TRP A 461 13.35 -37.52 -20.20
C TRP A 461 13.32 -37.15 -21.68
N GLN A 462 12.59 -37.93 -22.48
CA GLN A 462 12.24 -37.48 -23.82
C GLN A 462 11.20 -36.36 -23.69
N HIS A 463 11.61 -35.14 -24.03
CA HIS A 463 10.76 -33.97 -23.93
C HIS A 463 10.89 -33.13 -25.20
N GLU A 464 9.82 -32.40 -25.49
CA GLU A 464 9.84 -31.32 -26.46
C GLU A 464 10.14 -30.00 -25.74
N HIS A 465 10.78 -29.06 -26.43
CA HIS A 465 11.11 -27.76 -25.87
C HIS A 465 10.28 -26.67 -26.54
N ILE A 466 9.50 -25.95 -25.73
CA ILE A 466 8.71 -24.79 -26.14
C ILE A 466 8.94 -23.71 -25.08
N PRO A 467 9.81 -22.72 -25.30
CA PRO A 467 10.07 -21.67 -24.32
C PRO A 467 8.77 -21.02 -23.84
N CYS A 468 8.67 -20.72 -22.54
CA CYS A 468 7.50 -20.07 -21.96
C CYS A 468 7.10 -18.79 -22.72
N SER A 469 8.09 -18.02 -23.18
CA SER A 469 7.91 -16.84 -24.04
C SER A 469 7.15 -17.10 -25.35
N SER A 470 7.18 -18.34 -25.89
CA SER A 470 6.44 -18.69 -27.11
C SER A 470 4.93 -18.73 -26.89
N PHE A 471 4.46 -19.08 -25.69
CA PHE A 471 3.04 -19.09 -25.33
C PHE A 471 2.43 -17.69 -25.22
N GLN A 472 3.26 -16.64 -25.22
CA GLN A 472 2.86 -15.24 -25.09
C GLN A 472 2.90 -14.48 -26.41
N ASN A 473 3.44 -15.10 -27.47
CA ASN A 473 3.55 -14.48 -28.79
C ASN A 473 2.39 -14.95 -29.68
N PRO A 474 1.41 -14.10 -30.02
CA PRO A 474 0.29 -14.49 -30.88
C PRO A 474 0.73 -15.01 -32.25
N ALA A 475 1.87 -14.52 -32.78
CA ALA A 475 2.41 -15.00 -34.04
C ALA A 475 2.94 -16.44 -33.96
N ARG A 476 3.21 -16.95 -32.75
CA ARG A 476 3.62 -18.33 -32.48
C ARG A 476 2.49 -19.22 -31.98
N GLN A 477 1.27 -18.69 -31.84
CA GLN A 477 0.13 -19.46 -31.33
C GLN A 477 -0.11 -20.75 -32.11
N SER A 478 -0.22 -20.63 -33.43
CA SER A 478 -0.39 -21.79 -34.31
C SER A 478 0.77 -22.80 -34.25
N ASP A 479 2.00 -22.33 -33.99
CA ASP A 479 3.19 -23.18 -33.86
C ASP A 479 3.10 -24.05 -32.60
N TRP A 480 2.96 -23.44 -31.41
CA TRP A 480 2.92 -24.21 -30.18
C TRP A 480 1.61 -25.01 -30.00
N GLU A 481 0.47 -24.53 -30.50
CA GLU A 481 -0.79 -25.29 -30.46
C GLU A 481 -0.68 -26.59 -31.26
N SER A 482 -0.03 -26.56 -32.43
CA SER A 482 0.17 -27.75 -33.27
C SER A 482 1.06 -28.82 -32.63
N ARG A 483 1.86 -28.42 -31.64
CA ARG A 483 2.83 -29.25 -30.92
C ARG A 483 2.26 -29.83 -29.62
N LEU A 484 1.08 -29.37 -29.19
CA LEU A 484 0.35 -29.94 -28.06
C LEU A 484 -0.66 -30.98 -28.54
N GLU A 485 -0.31 -32.26 -28.44
CA GLU A 485 -1.23 -33.35 -28.80
C GLU A 485 -2.44 -33.45 -27.83
N HIS A 486 -3.65 -33.15 -28.31
CA HIS A 486 -4.89 -33.23 -27.50
C HIS A 486 -5.20 -34.66 -26.96
N SER A 487 -4.69 -35.70 -27.62
CA SER A 487 -4.87 -37.10 -27.22
C SER A 487 -4.00 -37.52 -26.04
N LYS A 488 -2.91 -36.79 -25.75
CA LYS A 488 -1.96 -37.11 -24.68
C LYS A 488 -2.19 -36.26 -23.44
N LYS A 489 -1.66 -36.73 -22.30
CA LYS A 489 -1.49 -35.90 -21.10
C LYS A 489 -0.23 -35.06 -21.27
N THR A 490 -0.33 -33.74 -21.13
CA THR A 490 0.81 -32.83 -21.26
C THR A 490 1.40 -32.54 -19.88
N LEU A 491 2.66 -32.89 -19.65
CA LEU A 491 3.40 -32.48 -18.46
C LEU A 491 4.31 -31.29 -18.81
N LEU A 492 3.99 -30.12 -18.27
CA LEU A 492 4.84 -28.94 -18.35
C LEU A 492 5.91 -29.00 -17.26
N VAL A 493 7.15 -28.74 -17.65
CA VAL A 493 8.27 -28.68 -16.70
C VAL A 493 9.01 -27.35 -16.82
N CYS A 494 9.25 -26.73 -15.67
CA CYS A 494 10.16 -25.60 -15.52
C CYS A 494 11.07 -25.81 -14.30
N THR A 495 11.95 -24.85 -14.02
CA THR A 495 12.95 -24.97 -12.95
C THR A 495 12.34 -25.28 -11.56
N THR A 496 11.31 -24.53 -11.14
CA THR A 496 10.76 -24.54 -9.76
C THR A 496 9.25 -24.80 -9.68
N ALA A 497 8.62 -25.32 -10.74
CA ALA A 497 7.16 -25.46 -10.91
C ALA A 497 6.32 -24.18 -11.06
N ALA A 498 6.85 -22.99 -10.74
CA ALA A 498 6.07 -21.75 -10.77
C ALA A 498 5.43 -21.48 -12.15
N ARG A 499 6.25 -21.45 -13.21
CA ARG A 499 5.76 -21.20 -14.57
C ARG A 499 4.91 -22.33 -15.12
N SER A 500 5.30 -23.59 -14.87
CA SER A 500 4.57 -24.75 -15.39
C SER A 500 3.18 -24.85 -14.77
N THR A 501 3.04 -24.50 -13.49
CA THR A 501 1.74 -24.49 -12.80
C THR A 501 0.83 -23.45 -13.44
N VAL A 502 1.31 -22.21 -13.56
CA VAL A 502 0.52 -21.12 -14.13
C VAL A 502 0.14 -21.40 -15.59
N LEU A 503 1.11 -21.85 -16.40
CA LEU A 503 0.84 -22.16 -17.81
C LEU A 503 -0.12 -23.35 -17.97
N ALA A 504 -0.04 -24.35 -17.09
CA ALA A 504 -0.98 -25.47 -17.11
C ALA A 504 -2.42 -25.01 -16.82
N HIS A 505 -2.60 -24.11 -15.84
CA HIS A 505 -3.90 -23.49 -15.57
C HIS A 505 -4.41 -22.67 -16.76
N TYR A 506 -3.55 -21.83 -17.36
CA TYR A 506 -3.88 -21.06 -18.57
C TYR A 506 -4.30 -21.95 -19.75
N LEU A 507 -3.56 -23.02 -20.03
CA LEU A 507 -3.89 -23.94 -21.12
C LEU A 507 -5.21 -24.68 -20.84
N ARG A 508 -5.46 -25.08 -19.59
CA ARG A 508 -6.74 -25.68 -19.18
C ARG A 508 -7.92 -24.73 -19.35
N SER A 509 -7.77 -23.45 -19.00
CA SER A 509 -8.83 -22.44 -19.22
C SER A 509 -9.10 -22.17 -20.71
N ASN A 510 -8.15 -22.50 -21.58
CA ASN A 510 -8.26 -22.38 -23.04
C ASN A 510 -8.54 -23.73 -23.74
N GLY A 511 -9.07 -24.73 -23.01
CA GLY A 511 -9.57 -25.98 -23.60
C GLY A 511 -8.59 -27.15 -23.67
N PHE A 512 -7.34 -26.98 -23.26
CA PHE A 512 -6.38 -28.09 -23.12
C PHE A 512 -6.56 -28.76 -21.75
N THR A 513 -7.48 -29.72 -21.68
CA THR A 513 -8.01 -30.24 -20.39
C THR A 513 -7.07 -31.20 -19.65
N ARG A 514 -6.04 -31.74 -20.32
CA ARG A 514 -5.11 -32.74 -19.77
C ARG A 514 -3.69 -32.21 -19.62
N VAL A 515 -3.53 -30.97 -19.13
CA VAL A 515 -2.23 -30.33 -18.92
C VAL A 515 -1.87 -30.31 -17.44
N TYR A 516 -0.64 -30.67 -17.09
CA TYR A 516 -0.17 -30.85 -15.72
C TYR A 516 1.16 -30.14 -15.53
N SER A 517 1.51 -29.87 -14.28
CA SER A 517 2.76 -29.28 -13.84
C SER A 517 3.45 -30.24 -12.87
N LEU A 518 4.77 -30.35 -13.00
CA LEU A 518 5.58 -31.17 -12.10
C LEU A 518 5.82 -30.45 -10.77
N ASN A 519 5.43 -31.06 -9.65
CA ASN A 519 5.69 -30.54 -8.31
C ASN A 519 7.18 -30.26 -8.05
N GLY A 520 7.49 -29.06 -7.58
CA GLY A 520 8.86 -28.60 -7.32
C GLY A 520 9.73 -28.37 -8.55
N GLY A 521 9.19 -28.60 -9.76
CA GLY A 521 9.90 -28.46 -11.02
C GLY A 521 11.08 -29.41 -11.13
N LEU A 522 12.01 -29.11 -12.03
CA LEU A 522 13.20 -29.92 -12.23
C LEU A 522 14.15 -29.88 -11.02
N GLN A 523 14.16 -28.79 -10.25
CA GLN A 523 14.96 -28.73 -9.01
C GLN A 523 14.41 -29.67 -7.92
N GLY A 524 13.08 -29.77 -7.79
CA GLY A 524 12.42 -30.65 -6.82
C GLY A 524 12.78 -32.13 -7.01
N GLN A 525 13.03 -32.56 -8.25
CA GLN A 525 13.46 -33.94 -8.54
C GLN A 525 14.88 -34.26 -8.07
N ARG A 526 15.81 -33.30 -8.11
CA ARG A 526 17.20 -33.55 -7.68
C ARG A 526 17.29 -33.89 -6.20
N LEU A 527 16.47 -33.24 -5.37
CA LEU A 527 16.41 -33.50 -3.93
C LEU A 527 15.86 -34.90 -3.65
N THR A 528 14.92 -35.41 -4.44
CA THR A 528 14.38 -36.77 -4.29
C THR A 528 15.36 -37.83 -4.79
N ALA A 529 16.13 -37.57 -5.85
CA ALA A 529 17.17 -38.47 -6.35
C ALA A 529 18.41 -38.54 -5.43
N GLN A 530 18.76 -37.47 -4.72
CA GLN A 530 19.87 -37.46 -3.75
C GLN A 530 19.52 -38.11 -2.41
N LEU A 531 18.24 -38.23 -2.07
CA LEU A 531 17.78 -38.90 -0.84
C LEU A 531 17.58 -40.42 -1.03
N LEU A 532 17.77 -40.93 -2.25
CA LEU A 532 17.62 -42.35 -2.62
C LEU A 532 18.95 -43.05 -2.96
N PHE A 533 20.10 -42.39 -2.70
CA PHE A 533 21.44 -42.99 -2.81
C PHE A 533 22.27 -42.78 -1.54
#